data_AF-A0A2R6LZ63-F1
#
_entry.id   AF-A0A2R6LZ63-F1
#
_cell.length_a   1.000
_cell.length_b   1.000
_cell.length_c   1.000
_cell.angle_alpha   90.00
_cell.angle_beta   90.00
_cell.angle_gamma   90.00
#
_symmetry.space_group_name_H-M   'P 1'
#
loop_
_entity.id
_entity.type
_entity.pdbx_description
1 polymer ?
#
loop_
_entity_poly.entity_id
_entity_poly.type
_entity_poly.pdbx_seq_one_letter_code
_entity_poly.pdbx_strand_id
1 'polypeptide(L)'
;MNDSRQRRDEPPDLVAAEREGSLDLQIDVGLLVAHAPGTDPDQLRRVAARAAEDAVDELASATDATWRFSLEDAARLADHDRRRPSEFLDRATHRMVEGPYDAVVVVTDVPLVSSKERFVPGLASPLARVAVVSTHQLRSGFRGQSNERLPATPRRAARSRGRRA
;
A
#
# COMPACT_ATOMS: atom_id res chain seq x y z
N MET A 1 -30.09 27.98 8.90
CA MET A 1 -28.70 27.73 8.45
C MET A 1 -27.89 27.26 9.64
N ASN A 2 -27.80 25.94 9.87
CA ASN A 2 -26.78 25.33 10.73
C ASN A 2 -26.86 23.81 10.52
N ASP A 3 -26.04 23.29 9.62
CA ASP A 3 -25.86 21.84 9.42
C ASP A 3 -24.37 21.53 9.65
N SER A 4 -23.87 21.93 10.82
CA SER A 4 -22.59 21.47 11.36
C SER A 4 -22.81 20.05 11.89
N ARG A 5 -23.01 19.09 11.00
CA ARG A 5 -22.95 17.67 11.37
C ARG A 5 -21.53 17.36 11.77
N GLN A 6 -21.38 17.18 13.07
CA GLN A 6 -20.33 16.38 13.70
C GLN A 6 -19.97 15.23 12.75
N ARG A 7 -18.79 15.32 12.11
CA ARG A 7 -18.12 14.10 11.66
C ARG A 7 -17.88 13.32 12.94
N ARG A 8 -18.61 12.22 13.11
CA ARG A 8 -18.19 11.21 14.08
C ARG A 8 -16.77 10.86 13.70
N ASP A 9 -15.83 11.11 14.60
CA ASP A 9 -14.60 10.33 14.63
C ASP A 9 -15.04 8.89 14.89
N GLU A 10 -15.35 8.16 13.80
CA GLU A 10 -15.42 6.72 13.88
C GLU A 10 -14.01 6.24 14.21
N PRO A 11 -13.85 5.41 15.26
CA PRO A 11 -12.54 4.89 15.59
C PRO A 11 -11.97 4.16 14.37
N PRO A 12 -10.69 4.36 14.06
CA PRO A 12 -10.07 3.74 12.90
C PRO A 12 -10.19 2.22 13.00
N ASP A 13 -10.45 1.58 11.86
CA ASP A 13 -10.79 0.16 11.81
C ASP A 13 -9.49 -0.66 11.86
N LEU A 14 -9.32 -1.52 12.87
CA LEU A 14 -8.13 -2.36 12.97
C LEU A 14 -8.21 -3.45 11.89
N VAL A 15 -7.36 -3.35 10.86
CA VAL A 15 -7.41 -4.23 9.69
C VAL A 15 -6.37 -5.34 9.72
N ALA A 16 -5.27 -5.18 10.46
CA ALA A 16 -4.32 -6.26 10.66
C ALA A 16 -3.64 -6.13 12.02
N ALA A 17 -3.45 -7.27 12.69
CA ALA A 17 -2.66 -7.39 13.89
C ALA A 17 -2.05 -8.80 13.92
N GLU A 18 -0.79 -8.88 14.33
CA GLU A 18 -0.13 -10.15 14.58
C GLU A 18 -0.79 -10.87 15.77
N ARG A 19 -0.86 -12.21 15.71
CA ARG A 19 -1.72 -13.00 16.62
C ARG A 19 -1.03 -13.47 17.91
N GLU A 20 0.30 -13.52 17.99
CA GLU A 20 1.01 -13.99 19.19
C GLU A 20 2.51 -13.58 19.20
N GLY A 21 2.77 -12.32 19.58
CA GLY A 21 4.12 -11.76 19.71
C GLY A 21 4.59 -11.65 21.17
N SER A 22 5.90 -11.86 21.39
CA SER A 22 6.58 -11.75 22.68
C SER A 22 7.17 -10.34 22.89
N LEU A 23 6.85 -9.72 24.03
CA LEU A 23 7.46 -8.53 24.70
C LEU A 23 7.09 -7.12 24.17
N ASP A 24 6.66 -6.27 25.12
CA ASP A 24 6.51 -4.80 25.27
C ASP A 24 6.61 -3.80 24.09
N LEU A 25 7.14 -4.15 22.92
CA LEU A 25 7.26 -3.28 21.74
C LEU A 25 6.11 -3.52 20.75
N GLN A 26 5.17 -2.59 20.75
CA GLN A 26 4.08 -2.48 19.79
C GLN A 26 4.36 -1.32 18.83
N ILE A 27 4.08 -1.54 17.54
CA ILE A 27 4.16 -0.52 16.49
C ILE A 27 2.76 -0.36 15.89
N ASP A 28 2.17 0.83 16.09
CA ASP A 28 0.87 1.19 15.56
C ASP A 28 1.02 1.97 14.24
N VAL A 29 0.43 1.44 13.17
CA VAL A 29 0.52 1.99 11.81
C VAL A 29 -0.85 2.47 11.32
N GLY A 30 -0.93 3.75 10.97
CA GLY A 30 -2.11 4.32 10.33
C GLY A 30 -2.08 4.15 8.82
N LEU A 31 -3.12 3.56 8.23
CA LEU A 31 -3.30 3.44 6.78
C LEU A 31 -4.25 4.53 6.28
N LEU A 32 -3.71 5.52 5.55
CA LEU A 32 -4.47 6.60 4.94
C LEU A 32 -4.75 6.29 3.48
N VAL A 33 -6.02 6.21 3.09
CA VAL A 33 -6.40 6.04 1.69
C VAL A 33 -6.63 7.42 1.05
N ALA A 34 -5.96 7.72 -0.05
CA ALA A 34 -6.17 8.94 -0.82
C ALA A 34 -6.52 8.62 -2.27
N HIS A 35 -7.75 8.91 -2.67
CA HIS A 35 -8.28 8.48 -3.96
C HIS A 35 -8.59 9.67 -4.87
N ALA A 36 -8.38 9.48 -6.17
CA ALA A 36 -8.79 10.43 -7.18
C ALA A 36 -10.34 10.53 -7.29
N PRO A 37 -10.88 11.64 -7.84
CA PRO A 37 -12.31 11.76 -8.15
C PRO A 37 -12.85 10.57 -8.95
N GLY A 38 -14.02 10.03 -8.64
CA GLY A 38 -14.61 8.94 -9.45
C GLY A 38 -13.91 7.57 -9.36
N THR A 39 -12.83 7.44 -8.59
CA THR A 39 -12.36 6.12 -8.13
C THR A 39 -13.20 5.66 -6.95
N ASP A 40 -13.53 4.35 -6.92
CA ASP A 40 -14.16 3.70 -5.79
C ASP A 40 -13.19 3.64 -4.59
N PRO A 41 -13.45 4.39 -3.50
CA PRO A 41 -12.59 4.38 -2.33
C PRO A 41 -12.58 3.02 -1.62
N ASP A 42 -13.67 2.25 -1.68
CA ASP A 42 -13.77 0.96 -0.98
C ASP A 42 -12.92 -0.12 -1.67
N GLN A 43 -12.74 -0.03 -2.99
CA GLN A 43 -11.77 -0.85 -3.69
C GLN A 43 -10.33 -0.56 -3.19
N LEU A 44 -9.97 0.71 -3.05
CA LEU A 44 -8.62 1.10 -2.62
C LEU A 44 -8.38 0.75 -1.14
N ARG A 45 -9.40 0.90 -0.29
CA ARG A 45 -9.41 0.45 1.11
C ARG A 45 -9.16 -1.05 1.24
N ARG A 46 -9.84 -1.88 0.43
CA ARG A 46 -9.63 -3.33 0.41
C ARG A 46 -8.21 -3.70 0.00
N VAL A 47 -7.64 -3.01 -0.99
CA VAL A 47 -6.24 -3.23 -1.39
C VAL A 47 -5.28 -2.86 -0.25
N ALA A 48 -5.50 -1.73 0.43
CA ALA A 48 -4.69 -1.32 1.57
C ALA A 48 -4.78 -2.30 2.74
N ALA A 49 -5.99 -2.73 3.10
CA ALA A 49 -6.23 -3.71 4.15
C ALA A 49 -5.55 -5.05 3.82
N ARG A 50 -5.71 -5.53 2.59
CA ARG A 50 -5.08 -6.78 2.16
C ARG A 50 -3.56 -6.71 2.19
N ALA A 51 -2.98 -5.61 1.72
CA ALA A 51 -1.53 -5.41 1.78
C ALA A 51 -1.01 -5.39 3.23
N ALA A 52 -1.79 -4.85 4.17
CA ALA A 52 -1.43 -4.87 5.59
C ALA A 52 -1.54 -6.28 6.20
N GLU A 53 -2.61 -7.03 5.89
CA GLU A 53 -2.73 -8.44 6.27
C GLU A 53 -1.56 -9.28 5.77
N ASP A 54 -1.14 -9.07 4.52
CA ASP A 54 -0.04 -9.84 3.92
C ASP A 54 1.33 -9.43 4.51
N ALA A 55 1.48 -8.19 5.01
CA ALA A 55 2.75 -7.67 5.53
C ALA A 55 2.95 -7.88 7.04
N VAL A 56 1.87 -8.04 7.83
CA VAL A 56 1.95 -8.00 9.30
C VAL A 56 2.85 -9.09 9.88
N ASP A 57 2.73 -10.33 9.38
CA ASP A 57 3.52 -11.46 9.87
C ASP A 57 5.01 -11.33 9.46
N GLU A 58 5.27 -10.85 8.25
CA GLU A 58 6.64 -10.63 7.76
C GLU A 58 7.33 -9.52 8.56
N LEU A 59 6.65 -8.41 8.82
CA LEU A 59 7.17 -7.30 9.60
C LEU A 59 7.42 -7.70 11.06
N ALA A 60 6.47 -8.39 11.68
CA ALA A 60 6.64 -8.90 13.04
C ALA A 60 7.84 -9.86 13.13
N SER A 61 7.95 -10.81 12.20
CA SER A 61 9.09 -11.74 12.16
C SER A 61 10.42 -11.04 11.91
N ALA A 62 10.44 -9.94 11.14
CA ALA A 62 11.67 -9.23 10.82
C ALA A 62 12.14 -8.27 11.93
N THR A 63 11.21 -7.76 12.74
CA THR A 63 11.53 -6.74 13.76
C THR A 63 11.38 -7.22 15.20
N ASP A 64 10.83 -8.42 15.43
CA ASP A 64 10.52 -8.95 16.76
C ASP A 64 9.63 -7.98 17.57
N ALA A 65 8.61 -7.41 16.89
CA ALA A 65 7.68 -6.44 17.47
C ALA A 65 6.25 -6.74 17.03
N THR A 66 5.26 -6.38 17.84
CA THR A 66 3.85 -6.52 17.47
C THR A 66 3.44 -5.37 16.54
N TRP A 67 3.00 -5.69 15.32
CA TRP A 67 2.50 -4.69 14.36
C TRP A 67 0.98 -4.63 14.35
N ARG A 68 0.42 -3.42 14.40
CA ARG A 68 -1.01 -3.16 14.27
C ARG A 68 -1.27 -2.15 13.17
N PHE A 69 -2.20 -2.46 12.28
CA PHE A 69 -2.59 -1.61 11.18
C PHE A 69 -4.02 -1.15 11.36
N SER A 70 -4.22 0.17 11.42
CA SER A 70 -5.55 0.77 11.52
C SER A 70 -5.86 1.54 10.25
N LEU A 71 -7.00 1.23 9.63
CA LEU A 71 -7.46 1.86 8.41
C LEU A 71 -8.31 3.08 8.72
N GLU A 72 -7.90 4.20 8.14
CA GLU A 72 -8.55 5.49 8.28
C GLU A 72 -9.52 5.79 7.14
N ASP A 73 -10.33 6.82 7.34
CA ASP A 73 -11.27 7.30 6.34
C ASP A 73 -10.59 7.76 5.06
N ALA A 74 -11.19 7.37 3.94
CA ALA A 74 -10.69 7.69 2.62
C ALA A 74 -10.78 9.21 2.33
N ALA A 75 -9.68 9.72 1.81
CA ALA A 75 -9.49 11.10 1.42
C ALA A 75 -9.72 11.26 -0.07
N ARG A 76 -10.72 12.07 -0.46
CA ARG A 76 -10.85 12.46 -1.86
C ARG A 76 -9.82 13.54 -2.22
N LEU A 77 -9.06 13.31 -3.29
CA LEU A 77 -8.17 14.28 -3.91
C LEU A 77 -8.95 15.25 -4.82
N ALA A 78 -8.34 16.41 -5.11
CA ALA A 78 -8.97 17.44 -5.93
C ALA A 78 -9.13 17.00 -7.40
N ASP A 79 -8.17 16.23 -7.91
CA ASP A 79 -8.00 15.89 -9.32
C ASP A 79 -7.32 14.52 -9.48
N HIS A 80 -7.10 14.12 -10.73
CA HIS A 80 -6.38 12.89 -11.12
C HIS A 80 -4.90 13.14 -11.43
N ASP A 81 -4.39 14.34 -11.16
CA ASP A 81 -3.06 14.72 -11.63
C ASP A 81 -1.97 13.97 -10.84
N ARG A 82 -0.80 13.87 -11.47
CA ARG A 82 0.40 13.33 -10.85
C ARG A 82 0.76 14.16 -9.61
N ARG A 83 1.10 13.49 -8.52
CA ARG A 83 1.46 14.14 -7.25
C ARG A 83 2.86 13.78 -6.81
N ARG A 84 3.50 14.68 -6.08
CA ARG A 84 4.74 14.38 -5.36
C ARG A 84 4.39 13.67 -4.05
N PRO A 85 5.15 12.64 -3.62
CA PRO A 85 4.95 12.01 -2.32
C PRO A 85 4.95 13.01 -1.15
N SER A 86 5.71 14.10 -1.27
CA SER A 86 5.76 15.17 -0.27
C SER A 86 4.40 15.85 -0.02
N GLU A 87 3.52 15.89 -1.02
CA GLU A 87 2.18 16.51 -0.89
C GLU A 87 1.27 15.74 0.09
N PHE A 88 1.60 14.49 0.40
CA PHE A 88 0.84 13.69 1.35
C PHE A 88 1.40 13.76 2.78
N LEU A 89 2.60 14.32 2.96
CA LEU A 89 3.29 14.33 4.25
C LEU A 89 2.57 15.18 5.29
N ASP A 90 2.02 16.34 4.91
CA ASP A 90 1.32 17.22 5.85
C ASP A 90 0.12 16.50 6.48
N ARG A 91 -0.70 15.83 5.66
CA ARG A 91 -1.86 15.06 6.13
C ARG A 91 -1.43 13.84 6.94
N ALA A 92 -0.40 13.12 6.51
CA ALA A 92 0.13 11.96 7.23
C ALA A 92 0.68 12.38 8.61
N THR A 93 1.43 13.47 8.66
CA THR A 93 1.98 14.04 9.89
C THR A 93 0.87 14.48 10.83
N HIS A 94 -0.19 15.12 10.32
CA HIS A 94 -1.35 15.47 11.11
C HIS A 94 -1.98 14.24 11.77
N ARG A 95 -2.16 13.16 11.02
CA ARG A 95 -2.73 11.90 11.55
C ARG A 95 -1.80 11.20 12.54
N MET A 96 -0.49 11.31 12.39
CA MET A 96 0.46 10.83 13.41
C MET A 96 0.39 11.62 14.72
N VAL A 97 0.03 12.90 14.67
CA VAL A 97 -0.14 13.74 15.87
C VAL A 97 -1.50 13.50 16.53
N GLU A 98 -2.55 13.32 15.73
CA GLU A 98 -3.92 13.09 16.24
C GLU A 98 -4.16 11.64 16.67
N GLY A 99 -3.57 10.68 15.95
CA GLY A 99 -3.77 9.26 16.14
C GLY A 99 -2.64 8.61 16.95
N PRO A 100 -2.84 7.40 17.47
CA PRO A 100 -1.84 6.65 18.23
C PRO A 100 -0.80 6.00 17.31
N TYR A 101 -0.32 6.69 16.27
CA TYR A 101 0.47 6.08 15.20
C TYR A 101 1.97 6.37 15.32
N ASP A 102 2.77 5.30 15.37
CA ASP A 102 4.22 5.35 15.27
C ASP A 102 4.70 5.62 13.83
N ALA A 103 3.91 5.16 12.86
CA ALA A 103 4.14 5.37 11.44
C ALA A 103 2.82 5.50 10.66
N VAL A 104 2.87 6.15 9.50
CA VAL A 104 1.71 6.27 8.61
C VAL A 104 2.06 5.83 7.19
N VAL A 105 1.18 5.03 6.59
CA VAL A 105 1.27 4.63 5.19
C VAL A 105 0.11 5.25 4.42
N VAL A 106 0.42 6.03 3.40
CA VAL A 106 -0.56 6.60 2.48
C VAL A 106 -0.67 5.72 1.26
N VAL A 107 -1.86 5.22 0.96
CA VAL A 107 -2.17 4.42 -0.22
C VAL A 107 -2.99 5.28 -1.19
N THR A 108 -2.51 5.43 -2.42
CA THR A 108 -3.17 6.26 -3.43
C THR A 108 -3.26 5.62 -4.80
N ASP A 109 -4.24 6.02 -5.60
CA ASP A 109 -4.42 5.54 -6.97
C ASP A 109 -3.91 6.52 -8.03
N VAL A 110 -3.41 7.70 -7.64
CA VAL A 110 -2.80 8.67 -8.57
C VAL A 110 -1.33 8.34 -8.86
N PRO A 111 -0.80 8.74 -10.02
CA PRO A 111 0.62 8.58 -10.31
C PRO A 111 1.48 9.40 -9.34
N LEU A 112 2.51 8.78 -8.78
CA LEU A 112 3.52 9.49 -7.98
C LEU A 112 4.73 9.84 -8.83
N VAL A 113 5.20 11.08 -8.71
CA VAL A 113 6.43 11.56 -9.35
C VAL A 113 7.45 11.99 -8.31
N SER A 114 8.70 11.56 -8.52
CA SER A 114 9.84 12.01 -7.72
C SER A 114 10.21 13.46 -8.01
N SER A 115 11.10 14.03 -7.19
CA SER A 115 11.67 15.36 -7.42
C SER A 115 12.39 15.51 -8.76
N LYS A 116 12.87 14.39 -9.33
CA LYS A 116 13.51 14.29 -10.66
C LYS A 116 12.50 13.98 -11.78
N GLU A 117 11.20 14.19 -11.55
CA GLU A 117 10.09 13.97 -12.49
C GLU A 117 9.93 12.53 -13.03
N ARG A 118 10.54 11.55 -12.36
CA ARG A 118 10.37 10.14 -12.70
C ARG A 118 9.21 9.55 -11.91
N PHE A 119 8.38 8.74 -12.58
CA PHE A 119 7.33 7.96 -11.93
C PHE A 119 7.94 6.99 -10.93
N VAL A 120 7.36 6.93 -9.73
CA VAL A 120 7.78 6.03 -8.66
C VAL A 120 6.58 5.23 -8.14
N PRO A 121 6.77 3.96 -7.76
CA PRO A 121 5.70 3.17 -7.14
C PRO A 121 5.38 3.68 -5.73
N GLY A 122 6.32 4.40 -5.09
CA GLY A 122 6.15 4.96 -3.77
C GLY A 122 7.42 5.65 -3.26
N LEU A 123 7.33 6.20 -2.06
CA LEU A 123 8.44 6.78 -1.32
C LEU A 123 8.27 6.50 0.17
N ALA A 124 9.34 6.10 0.84
CA ALA A 124 9.40 6.05 2.30
C ALA A 124 10.32 7.18 2.80
N SER A 125 9.84 7.95 3.78
CA SER A 125 10.62 8.93 4.51
C SER A 125 10.86 8.40 5.93
N PRO A 126 12.06 7.85 6.22
CA PRO A 126 12.39 7.37 7.56
C PRO A 126 12.34 8.48 8.61
N LEU A 127 12.69 9.71 8.23
CA LEU A 127 12.65 10.88 9.12
C LEU A 127 11.22 11.26 9.52
N ALA A 128 10.28 11.16 8.57
CA ALA A 128 8.88 11.45 8.85
C ALA A 128 8.13 10.22 9.39
N ARG A 129 8.72 9.02 9.31
CA ARG A 129 8.03 7.72 9.52
C ARG A 129 6.76 7.59 8.67
N VAL A 130 6.80 8.18 7.48
CA VAL A 130 5.70 8.14 6.50
C VAL A 130 6.15 7.40 5.26
N ALA A 131 5.34 6.46 4.80
CA ALA A 131 5.45 5.86 3.47
C ALA A 131 4.25 6.28 2.60
N VAL A 132 4.49 6.45 1.30
CA VAL A 132 3.45 6.72 0.30
C VAL A 132 3.57 5.68 -0.79
N VAL A 133 2.50 4.97 -1.09
CA VAL A 133 2.44 3.88 -2.07
C VAL A 133 1.34 4.17 -3.09
N SER A 134 1.66 4.04 -4.37
CA SER A 134 0.72 4.22 -5.47
C SER A 134 0.32 2.88 -6.09
N THR A 135 -0.98 2.64 -6.19
CA THR A 135 -1.55 1.52 -6.93
C THR A 135 -1.76 1.84 -8.41
N HIS A 136 -1.40 3.04 -8.89
CA HIS A 136 -1.62 3.45 -10.28
C HIS A 136 -0.98 2.47 -11.28
N GLN A 137 0.26 2.04 -11.00
CA GLN A 137 0.99 1.12 -11.88
C GLN A 137 0.40 -0.30 -11.89
N LEU A 138 -0.18 -0.73 -10.77
CA LEU A 138 -0.89 -2.01 -10.66
C LEU A 138 -2.17 -2.00 -11.50
N ARG A 139 -2.86 -0.85 -11.58
CA ARG A 139 -4.05 -0.68 -12.43
C ARG A 139 -3.71 -0.54 -13.91
N SER A 140 -2.60 0.12 -14.26
CA SER A 140 -2.19 0.26 -15.67
C SER A 140 -1.67 -1.04 -16.29
N GLY A 141 -1.11 -1.96 -15.48
CA GLY A 141 -0.70 -3.30 -15.94
C GLY A 141 -1.87 -4.23 -16.28
N PHE A 142 -3.04 -4.03 -15.66
CA PHE A 142 -4.20 -4.91 -15.84
C PHE A 142 -5.02 -4.60 -17.12
N ARG A 143 -4.79 -3.45 -17.77
CA ARG A 143 -5.56 -3.01 -18.95
C ARG A 143 -4.78 -3.13 -20.28
N GLY A 144 -3.67 -3.88 -20.30
CA GLY A 144 -2.79 -3.96 -21.48
C GLY A 144 -2.17 -5.33 -21.80
N GLN A 145 -2.20 -6.32 -20.91
CA GLN A 145 -1.65 -7.65 -21.22
C GLN A 145 -2.74 -8.62 -21.69
N SER A 146 -3.25 -8.33 -22.89
CA SER A 146 -3.94 -9.33 -23.70
C SER A 146 -2.88 -10.10 -24.50
N ASN A 147 -2.67 -11.38 -24.17
CA ASN A 147 -1.93 -12.36 -24.97
C ASN A 147 -0.53 -11.94 -25.48
N GLU A 148 0.49 -12.04 -24.63
CA GLU A 148 1.77 -12.56 -25.14
C GLU A 148 1.87 -14.04 -24.76
N ARG A 149 1.63 -14.88 -25.77
CA ARG A 149 1.73 -16.34 -25.68
C ARG A 149 3.12 -16.69 -25.15
N LEU A 150 3.14 -17.51 -24.09
CA LEU A 150 4.30 -18.27 -23.66
C LEU A 150 4.92 -18.97 -24.89
N PRO A 151 6.15 -18.65 -25.32
CA PRO A 151 6.82 -19.48 -26.31
C PRO A 151 7.06 -20.85 -25.65
N ALA A 152 6.32 -21.85 -26.12
CA ALA A 152 6.53 -23.24 -25.77
C ALA A 152 8.00 -23.59 -26.05
N THR A 153 8.77 -23.85 -25.01
CA THR A 153 10.13 -24.35 -25.12
C THR A 153 10.07 -25.75 -25.75
N PRO A 154 10.67 -26.00 -26.93
CA PRO A 154 10.77 -27.37 -27.40
C PRO A 154 11.80 -28.10 -26.53
N ARG A 155 11.32 -29.18 -25.91
CA ARG A 155 12.05 -30.09 -25.04
C ARG A 155 13.30 -30.65 -25.75
N ARG A 156 14.42 -30.52 -25.04
CA ARG A 156 15.70 -31.19 -25.24
C ARG A 156 15.52 -32.68 -25.55
N ALA A 157 15.83 -33.10 -26.76
CA ALA A 157 15.91 -34.51 -27.13
C ALA A 157 17.25 -35.09 -26.64
N ALA A 158 17.24 -35.67 -25.44
CA ALA A 158 18.23 -36.66 -25.05
C ALA A 158 17.73 -38.03 -25.55
N ARG A 159 18.36 -38.56 -26.60
CA ARG A 159 18.32 -40.00 -26.90
C ARG A 159 19.72 -40.57 -26.76
N SER A 160 19.97 -41.13 -25.58
CA SER A 160 20.90 -42.23 -25.44
C SER A 160 20.32 -43.46 -26.13
N ARG A 161 21.14 -44.16 -26.92
CA ARG A 161 21.09 -45.63 -27.09
C ARG A 161 22.43 -46.06 -27.65
N GLY A 162 23.08 -46.97 -26.94
CA GLY A 162 24.33 -47.56 -27.36
C GLY A 162 24.14 -48.85 -28.16
N ARG A 163 25.32 -49.34 -28.56
CA ARG A 163 25.77 -50.74 -28.68
C ARG A 163 25.54 -51.50 -30.00
N ARG A 164 26.67 -52.09 -30.42
CA ARG A 164 26.98 -53.17 -31.38
C ARG A 164 27.10 -52.69 -32.84
N ALA A 165 28.11 -53.13 -33.61
CA ALA A 165 28.99 -54.29 -33.48
C ALA A 165 30.48 -53.92 -33.57
#